data_AF-A0A510JU15-F1
#
_entry.id   AF-A0A510JU15-F1
#
_cell.length_a   1.000
_cell.length_b   1.000
_cell.length_c   1.000
_cell.angle_alpha   90.00
_cell.angle_beta   90.00
_cell.angle_gamma   90.00
#
_symmetry.space_group_name_H-M   'P 1'
#
loop_
_entity.id
_entity.type
_entity.pdbx_description
1 polymer ?
#
loop_
_entity_poly.entity_id
_entity_poly.type
_entity_poly.pdbx_seq_one_letter_code
_entity_poly.pdbx_strand_id
1 'polypeptide(L)'
;MKGIKLWNEHKKNGQDIFKMKSKKNDNYDNYRYAFVEYKDYLEECLLENPRDVEKVCQLAIAYFTVYQDGKKSVNVLEEFLKKYSKDLNDDEKAIIYQDLADLYEKDAYDDKMCKYYLTKLIKMGKQSVVVWEVLGEYYLKRKKYKKALECFQEMEKFSDEKEIEDDYNYGITLFYCGYCAYIIPMIKNWLSQFWINC
;
A
#
# COMPACT_ATOMS: atom_id res chain seq x y z
N MET A 1 19.87 21.16 21.11
CA MET A 1 19.00 22.34 20.83
C MET A 1 19.09 22.89 19.39
N LYS A 2 20.17 22.68 18.61
CA LYS A 2 20.25 23.13 17.20
C LYS A 2 19.31 22.40 16.21
N GLY A 3 19.04 21.10 16.42
CA GLY A 3 18.18 20.31 15.51
C GLY A 3 16.69 20.67 15.53
N ILE A 4 16.15 21.05 16.69
CA ILE A 4 14.74 21.49 16.82
C ILE A 4 14.53 22.85 16.13
N LYS A 5 15.57 23.68 16.05
CA LYS A 5 15.52 24.98 15.38
C LYS A 5 15.50 24.81 13.85
N LEU A 6 16.33 23.93 13.31
CA LEU A 6 16.32 23.55 11.89
C LEU A 6 15.01 22.87 11.48
N TRP A 7 14.47 21.94 12.28
CA TRP A 7 13.18 21.30 12.00
C TRP A 7 12.03 22.31 11.94
N ASN A 8 12.01 23.30 12.84
CA ASN A 8 11.00 24.35 12.82
C ASN A 8 11.21 25.36 11.67
N GLU A 9 12.46 25.65 11.27
CA GLU A 9 12.76 26.51 10.11
C GLU A 9 12.40 25.83 8.78
N HIS A 10 12.70 24.54 8.59
CA HIS A 10 12.31 23.79 7.38
C HIS A 10 10.80 23.54 7.31
N LYS A 11 10.14 23.26 8.44
CA LYS A 11 8.67 23.13 8.52
C LYS A 11 7.97 24.46 8.23
N LYS A 12 8.50 25.58 8.73
CA LYS A 12 7.95 26.92 8.50
C LYS A 12 8.18 27.37 7.06
N ASN A 13 9.37 27.15 6.49
CA ASN A 13 9.63 27.42 5.07
C ASN A 13 8.77 26.56 4.14
N GLY A 14 8.61 25.26 4.43
CA GLY A 14 7.73 24.37 3.67
C GLY A 14 6.25 24.79 3.74
N GLN A 15 5.76 25.15 4.93
CA GLN A 15 4.39 25.65 5.12
C GLN A 15 4.16 27.04 4.51
N ASP A 16 5.17 27.91 4.52
CA ASP A 16 5.11 29.26 3.95
C ASP A 16 5.19 29.21 2.41
N ILE A 17 5.96 28.28 1.82
CA ILE A 17 5.94 27.99 0.37
C ILE A 17 4.55 27.44 -0.03
N PHE A 18 4.00 26.52 0.77
CA PHE A 18 2.67 25.95 0.56
C PHE A 18 1.58 27.03 0.62
N LYS A 19 1.66 27.96 1.60
CA LYS A 19 0.70 29.07 1.77
C LYS A 19 0.90 30.25 0.81
N MET A 20 2.13 30.53 0.35
CA MET A 20 2.38 31.58 -0.64
C MET A 20 1.93 31.19 -2.04
N LYS A 21 2.03 29.91 -2.41
CA LYS A 21 1.62 29.41 -3.74
C LYS A 21 0.14 28.97 -3.80
N SER A 22 -0.51 28.65 -2.66
CA SER A 22 -1.95 28.33 -2.61
C SER A 22 -2.88 29.53 -2.85
N LYS A 23 -2.35 30.72 -3.17
CA LYS A 23 -3.12 31.88 -3.62
C LYS A 23 -3.36 31.92 -5.13
N LYS A 24 -3.03 30.87 -5.88
CA LYS A 24 -3.44 30.73 -7.28
C LYS A 24 -3.95 29.31 -7.61
N ASN A 25 -5.27 29.27 -7.79
CA ASN A 25 -6.08 28.26 -8.49
C ASN A 25 -6.25 26.87 -7.87
N ASP A 26 -7.50 26.55 -7.55
CA ASP A 26 -8.02 25.23 -7.18
C ASP A 26 -8.06 24.30 -8.41
N ASN A 27 -6.89 23.84 -8.89
CA ASN A 27 -6.82 22.92 -10.03
C ASN A 27 -5.81 21.79 -9.78
N TYR A 28 -6.16 20.58 -10.20
CA TYR A 28 -5.41 19.31 -10.09
C TYR A 28 -3.90 19.43 -10.46
N ASP A 29 -3.56 20.38 -11.32
CA ASP A 29 -2.18 20.69 -11.74
C ASP A 29 -1.26 21.14 -10.58
N ASN A 30 -1.80 21.80 -9.56
CA ASN A 30 -1.03 22.20 -8.37
C ASN A 30 -0.56 21.00 -7.54
N TYR A 31 -1.36 19.92 -7.51
CA TYR A 31 -1.01 18.69 -6.80
C TYR A 31 0.16 17.99 -7.50
N ARG A 32 0.09 17.84 -8.82
CA ARG A 32 1.16 17.20 -9.60
C ARG A 32 2.49 17.97 -9.48
N TYR A 33 2.45 19.29 -9.50
CA TYR A 33 3.64 20.13 -9.34
C TYR A 33 4.31 19.94 -7.97
N ALA A 34 3.54 19.84 -6.88
CA ALA A 34 4.08 19.56 -5.56
C ALA A 34 4.80 18.20 -5.50
N PHE A 35 4.27 17.18 -6.19
CA PHE A 35 4.92 15.87 -6.27
C PHE A 35 6.19 15.87 -7.14
N VAL A 36 6.30 16.77 -8.13
CA VAL A 36 7.55 16.96 -8.88
C VAL A 36 8.63 17.56 -7.99
N GLU A 37 8.34 18.67 -7.29
CA GLU A 37 9.30 19.27 -6.33
C GLU A 37 9.70 18.25 -5.24
N TYR A 38 8.73 17.46 -4.75
CA TYR A 38 8.99 16.42 -3.75
C TYR A 38 9.87 15.28 -4.28
N LYS A 39 9.61 14.82 -5.51
CA LYS A 39 10.44 13.81 -6.19
C LYS A 39 11.89 14.30 -6.32
N ASP A 40 12.08 15.53 -6.80
CA ASP A 40 13.42 16.10 -6.99
C ASP A 40 14.17 16.22 -5.64
N TYR A 41 13.48 16.66 -4.57
CA TYR A 41 14.04 16.68 -3.22
C TYR A 41 14.46 15.29 -2.72
N LEU A 42 13.63 14.26 -2.96
CA LEU A 42 13.94 12.89 -2.56
C LEU A 42 15.14 12.32 -3.34
N GLU A 43 15.28 12.67 -4.63
CA GLU A 43 16.46 12.33 -5.43
C GLU A 43 17.74 12.96 -4.85
N GLU A 44 17.69 14.25 -4.47
CA GLU A 44 18.80 14.93 -3.80
C GLU A 44 19.16 14.26 -2.46
N CYS A 45 18.18 13.91 -1.64
CA CYS A 45 18.41 13.19 -0.37
C CYS A 45 19.15 11.86 -0.59
N LEU A 46 18.80 11.13 -1.66
CA LEU A 46 19.39 9.84 -1.99
C LEU A 46 20.79 9.98 -2.62
N LEU A 47 21.21 11.18 -3.06
CA LEU A 47 22.62 11.42 -3.39
C LEU A 47 23.48 11.45 -2.13
N GLU A 48 22.98 12.03 -1.03
CA GLU A 48 23.67 12.11 0.25
C GLU A 48 23.63 10.78 1.03
N ASN A 49 22.47 10.12 1.05
CA ASN A 49 22.28 8.82 1.68
C ASN A 49 21.59 7.81 0.73
N PRO A 50 22.36 7.16 -0.17
CA PRO A 50 21.80 6.28 -1.20
C PRO A 50 21.11 5.00 -0.71
N ARG A 51 21.17 4.69 0.59
CA ARG A 51 20.57 3.48 1.21
C ARG A 51 19.36 3.82 2.10
N ASP A 52 18.89 5.06 2.09
CA ASP A 52 17.73 5.46 2.87
C ASP A 52 16.46 4.77 2.36
N VAL A 53 16.02 3.74 3.10
CA VAL A 53 14.86 2.90 2.74
C VAL A 53 13.57 3.72 2.75
N GLU A 54 13.41 4.61 3.72
CA GLU A 54 12.21 5.44 3.81
C GLU A 54 12.13 6.38 2.60
N LYS A 55 13.25 7.00 2.23
CA LYS A 55 13.30 7.95 1.10
C LYS A 55 13.09 7.26 -0.24
N VAL A 56 13.65 6.06 -0.47
CA VAL A 56 13.43 5.35 -1.73
C VAL A 56 11.98 4.86 -1.87
N CYS A 57 11.35 4.45 -0.77
CA CYS A 57 9.93 4.10 -0.73
C CYS A 57 9.04 5.31 -1.05
N GLN A 58 9.30 6.45 -0.40
CA GLN A 58 8.63 7.71 -0.71
C GLN A 58 8.86 8.15 -2.16
N LEU A 59 10.06 7.91 -2.70
CA LEU A 59 10.40 8.25 -4.08
C LEU A 59 9.58 7.42 -5.06
N ALA A 60 9.42 6.12 -4.84
CA ALA A 60 8.59 5.27 -5.69
C ALA A 60 7.14 5.76 -5.75
N ILE A 61 6.55 6.14 -4.62
CA ILE A 61 5.19 6.73 -4.55
C ILE A 61 5.13 8.09 -5.27
N ALA A 62 6.16 8.92 -5.13
CA ALA A 62 6.23 10.19 -5.84
C ALA A 62 6.32 9.99 -7.36
N TYR A 63 7.16 9.06 -7.83
CA TYR A 63 7.24 8.68 -9.25
C TYR A 63 5.89 8.22 -9.79
N PHE A 64 5.19 7.37 -9.04
CA PHE A 64 3.87 6.89 -9.40
C PHE A 64 2.89 8.05 -9.61
N THR A 65 2.86 8.97 -8.66
CA THR A 65 1.94 10.12 -8.67
C THR A 65 2.26 11.11 -9.79
N VAL A 66 3.55 11.38 -10.03
CA VAL A 66 4.01 12.33 -11.05
C VAL A 66 3.78 11.80 -12.46
N TYR A 67 4.08 10.53 -12.70
CA TYR A 67 4.09 9.97 -14.06
C TYR A 67 2.84 9.17 -14.40
N GLN A 68 2.04 8.77 -13.42
CA GLN A 68 0.96 7.78 -13.59
C GLN A 68 1.50 6.53 -14.31
N ASP A 69 2.70 6.11 -13.92
CA ASP A 69 3.46 5.01 -14.51
C ASP A 69 4.00 4.13 -13.39
N GLY A 70 3.23 3.08 -13.05
CA GLY A 70 3.64 2.07 -12.09
C GLY A 70 4.98 1.41 -12.41
N LYS A 71 5.38 1.29 -13.69
CA LYS A 71 6.62 0.60 -14.08
C LYS A 71 7.87 1.34 -13.60
N LYS A 72 7.89 2.67 -13.74
CA LYS A 72 9.00 3.48 -13.22
C LYS A 72 9.11 3.37 -11.70
N SER A 73 7.97 3.42 -11.03
CA SER A 73 7.86 3.34 -9.57
C SER A 73 8.37 1.99 -9.04
N VAL A 74 7.96 0.90 -9.68
CA VAL A 74 8.44 -0.46 -9.40
C VAL A 74 9.94 -0.56 -9.63
N ASN A 75 10.45 -0.05 -10.76
CA ASN A 75 11.87 -0.11 -11.08
C ASN A 75 12.74 0.57 -10.00
N VAL A 76 12.29 1.71 -9.44
CA VAL A 76 13.01 2.39 -8.33
C VAL A 76 13.24 1.44 -7.15
N LEU A 77 12.20 0.71 -6.74
CA LEU A 77 12.29 -0.23 -5.62
C LEU A 77 13.05 -1.51 -5.97
N GLU A 78 12.84 -2.08 -7.16
CA GLU A 78 13.52 -3.31 -7.57
C GLU A 78 15.03 -3.11 -7.76
N GLU A 79 15.45 -1.98 -8.34
CA GLU A 79 16.86 -1.64 -8.48
C GLU A 79 17.51 -1.39 -7.12
N PHE A 80 16.84 -0.67 -6.23
CA PHE A 80 17.31 -0.44 -4.87
C PHE A 80 17.48 -1.77 -4.11
N LEU A 81 16.45 -2.62 -4.13
CA LEU A 81 16.46 -3.93 -3.50
C LEU A 81 17.57 -4.80 -4.07
N LYS A 82 17.76 -4.82 -5.40
CA LYS A 82 18.84 -5.57 -6.05
C LYS A 82 20.21 -5.09 -5.59
N LYS A 83 20.41 -3.78 -5.52
CA LYS A 83 21.69 -3.16 -5.15
C LYS A 83 22.06 -3.39 -3.68
N TYR A 84 21.10 -3.24 -2.76
CA TYR A 84 21.35 -3.28 -1.31
C TYR A 84 20.83 -4.54 -0.61
N SER A 85 20.39 -5.57 -1.35
CA SER A 85 19.77 -6.80 -0.81
C SER A 85 20.51 -7.46 0.36
N LYS A 86 21.84 -7.40 0.36
CA LYS A 86 22.70 -8.00 1.39
C LYS A 86 22.81 -7.14 2.65
N ASP A 87 22.64 -5.83 2.51
CA ASP A 87 22.82 -4.85 3.58
C ASP A 87 21.50 -4.53 4.29
N LEU A 88 20.37 -4.80 3.62
CA LEU A 88 19.02 -4.64 4.16
C LEU A 88 18.69 -5.73 5.18
N ASN A 89 18.19 -5.31 6.33
CA ASN A 89 17.61 -6.20 7.32
C ASN A 89 16.19 -6.65 6.90
N ASP A 90 15.61 -7.58 7.65
CA ASP A 90 14.32 -8.17 7.31
C ASP A 90 13.15 -7.19 7.44
N ASP A 91 13.22 -6.22 8.35
CA ASP A 91 12.18 -5.19 8.51
C ASP A 91 12.19 -4.22 7.32
N GLU A 92 13.38 -3.79 6.89
CA GLU A 92 13.55 -2.94 5.71
C GLU A 92 13.10 -3.64 4.43
N LYS A 93 13.46 -4.92 4.27
CA LYS A 93 12.97 -5.74 3.15
C LYS A 93 11.45 -5.86 3.16
N ALA A 94 10.85 -6.02 4.34
CA ALA A 94 9.41 -6.13 4.46
C ALA A 94 8.68 -4.85 4.01
N ILE A 95 9.20 -3.68 4.38
CA ILE A 95 8.67 -2.39 3.91
C ILE A 95 8.71 -2.33 2.38
N ILE A 96 9.87 -2.64 1.77
CA ILE A 96 10.03 -2.62 0.31
C ILE A 96 9.12 -3.66 -0.37
N TYR A 97 8.96 -4.85 0.21
CA TYR A 97 8.08 -5.89 -0.34
C TYR A 97 6.61 -5.50 -0.26
N GLN A 98 6.18 -4.80 0.79
CA GLN A 98 4.83 -4.26 0.90
C GLN A 98 4.59 -3.21 -0.19
N ASP A 99 5.48 -2.23 -0.32
CA ASP A 99 5.35 -1.18 -1.35
C ASP A 99 5.37 -1.75 -2.78
N LEU A 100 6.21 -2.75 -3.05
CA LEU A 100 6.20 -3.48 -4.32
C LEU A 100 4.87 -4.21 -4.54
N ALA A 101 4.35 -4.93 -3.53
CA ALA A 101 3.08 -5.63 -3.64
C ALA A 101 1.93 -4.66 -3.97
N ASP A 102 1.88 -3.52 -3.29
CA ASP A 102 0.90 -2.45 -3.50
C ASP A 102 1.02 -1.84 -4.90
N LEU A 103 2.23 -1.57 -5.39
CA LEU A 103 2.45 -1.01 -6.73
C LEU A 103 2.05 -1.99 -7.85
N TYR A 104 2.37 -3.28 -7.68
CA TYR A 104 1.94 -4.33 -8.62
C TYR A 104 0.42 -4.56 -8.59
N GLU A 105 -0.24 -4.29 -7.46
CA GLU A 105 -1.69 -4.36 -7.31
C GLU A 105 -2.40 -3.16 -7.95
N LYS A 106 -1.94 -1.93 -7.69
CA LYS A 106 -2.62 -0.68 -8.07
C LYS A 106 -2.52 -0.30 -9.55
N ASP A 107 -1.39 -0.53 -10.23
CA ASP A 107 -1.14 0.19 -11.51
C ASP A 107 -0.30 -0.54 -12.56
N ALA A 108 0.18 -1.77 -12.32
CA ALA A 108 1.06 -2.40 -13.31
C ALA A 108 1.07 -3.93 -13.36
N TYR A 109 0.16 -4.46 -14.19
CA TYR A 109 0.31 -5.59 -15.13
C TYR A 109 0.59 -7.01 -14.62
N ASP A 110 1.07 -7.21 -13.40
CA ASP A 110 1.52 -8.53 -12.95
C ASP A 110 1.10 -8.90 -11.52
N ASP A 111 -0.16 -9.33 -11.38
CA ASP A 111 -0.68 -10.00 -10.20
C ASP A 111 0.23 -11.13 -9.66
N LYS A 112 1.03 -11.79 -10.51
CA LYS A 112 1.94 -12.85 -10.03
C LYS A 112 3.09 -12.26 -9.23
N MET A 113 3.57 -11.08 -9.61
CA MET A 113 4.59 -10.35 -8.85
C MET A 113 4.03 -9.79 -7.55
N CYS A 114 2.81 -9.24 -7.56
CA CYS A 114 2.08 -8.91 -6.33
C CYS A 114 2.05 -10.11 -5.37
N LYS A 115 1.52 -11.25 -5.84
CA LYS A 115 1.50 -12.50 -5.06
C LYS A 115 2.91 -12.93 -4.60
N TYR A 116 3.92 -12.77 -5.43
CA TYR A 116 5.29 -13.17 -5.10
C TYR A 116 5.80 -12.40 -3.87
N TYR A 117 5.63 -11.08 -3.83
CA TYR A 117 6.06 -10.25 -2.70
C TYR A 117 5.21 -10.49 -1.45
N LEU A 118 3.88 -10.67 -1.58
CA LEU A 118 3.03 -11.09 -0.45
C LEU A 118 3.48 -12.44 0.14
N THR A 119 3.85 -13.39 -0.71
CA THR A 119 4.38 -14.69 -0.26
C THR A 119 5.72 -14.57 0.45
N LYS A 120 6.57 -13.60 0.05
CA LYS A 120 7.83 -13.31 0.74
C LYS A 120 7.57 -12.76 2.14
N LEU A 121 6.64 -11.81 2.29
CA LEU A 121 6.22 -11.26 3.58
C LEU A 121 5.74 -12.37 4.54
N ILE A 122 4.87 -13.26 4.07
CA ILE A 122 4.39 -14.40 4.86
C ILE A 122 5.55 -15.30 5.32
N LYS A 123 6.48 -15.64 4.41
CA LYS A 123 7.66 -16.47 4.75
C LYS A 123 8.60 -15.82 5.76
N MET A 124 8.63 -14.49 5.81
CA MET A 124 9.39 -13.71 6.79
C MET A 124 8.64 -13.52 8.12
N GLY A 125 7.41 -14.03 8.24
CA GLY A 125 6.56 -13.78 9.41
C GLY A 125 6.01 -12.35 9.48
N LYS A 126 6.11 -11.57 8.40
CA LYS A 126 5.66 -10.17 8.28
C LYS A 126 4.26 -10.11 7.71
N GLN A 127 3.32 -10.72 8.43
CA GLN A 127 1.93 -10.88 8.02
C GLN A 127 1.06 -9.75 8.58
N SER A 128 0.00 -9.41 7.87
CA SER A 128 -0.99 -8.41 8.28
C SER A 128 -2.35 -8.74 7.63
N VAL A 129 -3.41 -8.06 8.07
CA VAL A 129 -4.74 -8.14 7.45
C VAL A 129 -4.63 -7.90 5.94
N VAL A 130 -4.03 -6.78 5.55
CA VAL A 130 -3.84 -6.38 4.15
C VAL A 130 -3.09 -7.46 3.33
N VAL A 131 -2.05 -8.09 3.90
CA VAL A 131 -1.30 -9.14 3.18
C VAL A 131 -2.19 -10.33 2.85
N TRP A 132 -3.04 -10.75 3.80
CA TRP A 132 -3.94 -11.89 3.62
C TRP A 132 -5.14 -11.56 2.76
N GLU A 133 -5.72 -10.36 2.93
CA GLU A 133 -6.82 -9.84 2.12
C GLU A 133 -6.43 -9.81 0.63
N VAL A 134 -5.33 -9.14 0.28
CA VAL A 134 -4.88 -9.00 -1.11
C VAL A 134 -4.51 -10.36 -1.73
N LEU A 135 -3.95 -11.28 -0.94
CA LEU A 135 -3.68 -12.65 -1.41
C LEU A 135 -4.97 -13.47 -1.59
N GLY A 136 -5.97 -13.27 -0.72
CA GLY A 136 -7.31 -13.82 -0.85
C GLY A 136 -7.99 -13.35 -2.13
N GLU A 137 -7.97 -12.04 -2.39
CA GLU A 137 -8.46 -11.45 -3.63
C GLU A 137 -7.76 -12.02 -4.87
N TYR A 138 -6.43 -12.17 -4.83
CA TYR A 138 -5.67 -12.77 -5.92
C TYR A 138 -6.22 -14.16 -6.31
N TYR A 139 -6.55 -14.99 -5.32
CA TYR A 139 -7.11 -16.32 -5.54
C TYR A 139 -8.59 -16.27 -5.94
N LEU A 140 -9.36 -15.35 -5.36
CA LEU A 140 -10.77 -15.13 -5.65
C LEU A 140 -10.99 -14.72 -7.10
N LYS A 141 -10.23 -13.71 -7.59
CA LYS A 141 -10.22 -13.26 -9.00
C LYS A 141 -9.93 -14.41 -9.98
N ARG A 142 -9.24 -15.47 -9.51
CA ARG A 142 -8.90 -16.68 -10.28
C ARG A 142 -9.83 -17.87 -10.02
N LYS A 143 -10.96 -17.66 -9.35
CA LYS A 143 -11.96 -18.67 -8.99
C LYS A 143 -11.38 -19.84 -8.18
N LYS A 144 -10.27 -19.61 -7.45
CA LYS A 144 -9.65 -20.59 -6.56
C LYS A 144 -10.23 -20.44 -5.16
N TYR A 145 -11.55 -20.65 -5.05
CA TYR A 145 -12.33 -20.28 -3.85
C TYR A 145 -11.82 -20.91 -2.56
N LYS A 146 -11.39 -22.18 -2.56
CA LYS A 146 -10.80 -22.82 -1.38
C LYS A 146 -9.53 -22.13 -0.88
N LYS A 147 -8.66 -21.70 -1.81
CA LYS A 147 -7.42 -20.98 -1.46
C LYS A 147 -7.70 -19.55 -1.02
N ALA A 148 -8.69 -18.91 -1.64
CA ALA A 148 -9.15 -17.60 -1.19
C ALA A 148 -9.69 -17.70 0.25
N LEU A 149 -10.50 -18.73 0.53
CA LEU A 149 -11.04 -18.99 1.87
C LEU A 149 -9.92 -19.21 2.90
N GLU A 150 -8.91 -20.02 2.58
CA GLU A 150 -7.74 -20.21 3.44
C GLU A 150 -7.07 -18.86 3.77
N CYS A 151 -6.91 -17.96 2.78
CA CYS A 151 -6.31 -16.65 3.01
C CYS A 151 -7.18 -15.76 3.91
N PHE A 152 -8.49 -15.71 3.67
CA PHE A 152 -9.39 -14.92 4.51
C PHE A 152 -9.48 -15.48 5.94
N GLN A 153 -9.39 -16.81 6.14
CA GLN A 153 -9.29 -17.39 7.48
C GLN A 153 -7.97 -17.07 8.19
N GLU A 154 -6.87 -16.93 7.45
CA GLU A 154 -5.62 -16.42 8.03
C GLU A 154 -5.74 -14.93 8.36
N MET A 155 -6.43 -14.13 7.53
CA MET A 155 -6.72 -12.71 7.78
C MET A 155 -7.44 -12.52 9.13
N GLU A 156 -8.42 -13.36 9.46
CA GLU A 156 -9.18 -13.30 10.74
C GLU A 156 -8.28 -13.32 11.99
N LYS A 157 -7.07 -13.89 11.89
CA LYS A 157 -6.13 -13.95 13.02
C LYS A 157 -5.46 -12.60 13.31
N PHE A 158 -5.57 -11.65 12.39
CA PHE A 158 -4.94 -10.34 12.44
C PHE A 158 -5.94 -9.18 12.46
N SER A 159 -7.23 -9.44 12.20
CA SER A 159 -8.29 -8.44 12.13
C SER A 159 -9.19 -8.47 13.36
N ASP A 160 -9.86 -7.35 13.59
CA ASP A 160 -10.98 -7.29 14.54
C ASP A 160 -12.25 -7.86 13.88
N GLU A 161 -13.17 -8.41 14.68
CA GLU A 161 -14.39 -9.08 14.20
C GLU A 161 -15.22 -8.21 13.22
N LYS A 162 -15.27 -6.89 13.47
CA LYS A 162 -15.99 -5.95 12.61
C LYS A 162 -15.38 -5.81 11.21
N GLU A 163 -14.06 -5.83 11.10
CA GLU A 163 -13.36 -5.72 9.82
C GLU A 163 -13.64 -6.94 8.93
N ILE A 164 -13.79 -8.11 9.54
CA ILE A 164 -14.18 -9.36 8.87
C ILE A 164 -15.62 -9.29 8.37
N GLU A 165 -16.54 -8.79 9.19
CA GLU A 165 -17.96 -8.71 8.84
C GLU A 165 -18.24 -7.79 7.66
N ASP A 166 -17.50 -6.68 7.56
CA ASP A 166 -17.64 -5.70 6.48
C ASP A 166 -16.87 -6.11 5.19
N ASP A 167 -16.07 -7.19 5.22
CA ASP A 167 -15.32 -7.67 4.06
C ASP A 167 -16.23 -8.39 3.04
N TYR A 168 -16.54 -7.67 1.97
CA TYR A 168 -17.33 -8.15 0.84
C TYR A 168 -16.72 -9.37 0.14
N ASN A 169 -15.40 -9.38 -0.08
CA ASN A 169 -14.71 -10.43 -0.83
C ASN A 169 -14.65 -11.74 -0.04
N TYR A 170 -14.50 -11.63 1.28
CA TYR A 170 -14.61 -12.78 2.16
C TYR A 170 -16.03 -13.38 2.09
N GLY A 171 -17.06 -12.53 2.17
CA GLY A 171 -18.44 -12.99 2.07
C GLY A 171 -18.77 -13.69 0.74
N ILE A 172 -18.33 -13.13 -0.39
CA ILE A 172 -18.45 -13.77 -1.71
C ILE A 172 -17.73 -15.13 -1.74
N THR A 173 -16.57 -15.23 -1.09
CA THR A 173 -15.80 -16.47 -1.01
C THR A 173 -16.53 -17.54 -0.20
N LEU A 174 -17.13 -17.18 0.94
CA LEU A 174 -17.95 -18.08 1.75
C LEU A 174 -19.14 -18.62 0.96
N PHE A 175 -19.82 -17.76 0.20
CA PHE A 175 -20.92 -18.15 -0.67
C PHE A 175 -20.48 -19.19 -1.72
N TYR A 176 -19.41 -18.92 -2.47
CA TYR A 176 -18.92 -19.86 -3.49
C TYR A 176 -18.38 -21.17 -2.91
N CYS A 177 -17.94 -21.16 -1.66
CA CYS A 177 -17.53 -22.37 -0.95
C CYS A 177 -18.70 -23.13 -0.29
N GLY A 178 -19.94 -22.62 -0.37
CA GLY A 178 -21.13 -23.28 0.17
C GLY A 178 -21.34 -23.09 1.68
N TYR A 179 -20.65 -22.14 2.31
CA TYR A 179 -20.78 -21.82 3.74
C TYR A 179 -21.97 -20.90 4.02
N CYS A 180 -23.16 -21.33 3.59
CA CYS A 180 -24.39 -20.52 3.66
C CYS A 180 -24.77 -20.09 5.09
N ALA A 181 -24.44 -20.91 6.11
CA ALA A 181 -24.73 -20.57 7.50
C ALA A 181 -23.92 -19.38 8.01
N TYR A 182 -22.68 -19.19 7.52
CA TYR A 182 -21.79 -18.09 7.92
C TYR A 182 -22.09 -16.79 7.17
N ILE A 183 -22.50 -16.88 5.91
CA ILE A 183 -22.77 -15.69 5.09
C ILE A 183 -24.13 -15.02 5.41
N ILE A 184 -25.13 -15.77 5.87
CA ILE A 184 -26.47 -15.22 6.16
C ILE A 184 -26.43 -14.10 7.21
N PRO A 185 -25.74 -14.23 8.36
CA PRO A 185 -25.55 -13.14 9.31
C PRO A 185 -24.88 -11.90 8.71
N MET A 186 -23.80 -12.07 7.93
CA MET A 186 -23.09 -10.97 7.27
C MET A 186 -24.00 -10.20 6.31
N ILE A 187 -24.74 -10.92 5.45
CA ILE A 187 -25.71 -10.30 4.51
C ILE A 187 -26.79 -9.50 5.28
N LYS A 188 -27.28 -10.03 6.41
CA LYS A 188 -28.26 -9.32 7.24
C LYS A 188 -27.67 -8.04 7.84
N ASN A 189 -26.41 -8.07 8.29
CA ASN A 189 -25.72 -6.89 8.80
C ASN A 189 -25.58 -5.84 7.67
N TRP A 190 -25.06 -6.22 6.51
CA TRP A 190 -24.93 -5.33 5.35
C TRP A 190 -26.26 -4.69 4.97
N LEU A 191 -27.33 -5.47 4.85
CA LEU A 191 -28.66 -4.94 4.53
C LEU A 191 -29.14 -3.97 5.63
N SER A 192 -28.95 -4.28 6.91
CA SER A 192 -29.38 -3.39 8.01
C SER A 192 -28.72 -2.00 7.96
N GLN A 193 -27.45 -1.92 7.56
CA GLN A 193 -26.75 -0.64 7.38
C GLN A 193 -27.30 0.19 6.19
N PHE A 194 -27.79 -0.47 5.14
CA PHE A 194 -28.43 0.20 4.01
C PHE A 194 -29.81 0.78 4.36
N TRP A 195 -30.61 0.10 5.18
CA TRP A 195 -31.97 0.55 5.55
C TRP A 195 -32.00 1.65 6.63
N ILE A 196 -30.93 1.85 7.39
CA ILE A 196 -30.83 2.94 8.38
C ILE A 196 -30.46 4.28 7.72
N ASN A 197 -29.92 4.25 6.49
CA ASN A 197 -29.43 5.43 5.75
C ASN A 197 -30.32 5.85 4.57
N CYS A 198 -31.57 5.37 4.50
CA CYS A 198 -32.60 5.78 3.52
C CYS A 198 -33.84 6.28 4.26
#